data_AF-A0A1Z1WS09-F1
#
_entry.id   AF-A0A1Z1WS09-F1
#
_cell.length_a   1.000
_cell.length_b   1.000
_cell.length_c   1.000
_cell.angle_alpha   90.00
_cell.angle_beta   90.00
_cell.angle_gamma   90.00
#
_symmetry.space_group_name_H-M   'P 1'
#
loop_
_entity.id
_entity.type
_entity.pdbx_description
1 polymer ?
#
loop_
_entity_poly.entity_id
_entity_poly.type
_entity_poly.pdbx_seq_one_letter_code
_entity_poly.pdbx_strand_id
1 'polypeptide(L)' 'MNVGLIWAQSLDGVIGADNGIPWRLPEDMAHFKATTSVTPW' A
#
# COMPACT_ATOMS: atom_id res chain seq x y z
N MET A 1 -17.01 -7.96 13.57
CA MET A 1 -15.78 -7.13 13.64
C MET A 1 -14.90 -7.59 12.49
N ASN A 2 -14.54 -6.69 11.57
CA ASN A 2 -13.88 -7.07 10.31
C ASN A 2 -12.47 -6.49 10.28
N VAL A 3 -11.51 -7.27 9.80
CA VAL A 3 -10.11 -6.85 9.59
C VAL A 3 -9.89 -6.65 8.09
N GLY A 4 -9.33 -5.51 7.71
CA GLY A 4 -8.94 -5.20 6.33
C GLY A 4 -7.41 -5.22 6.17
N LEU A 5 -6.93 -5.73 5.05
CA LEU A 5 -5.51 -5.71 4.67
C LEU A 5 -5.35 -5.02 3.31
N ILE A 6 -4.29 -4.24 3.17
CA ILE A 6 -3.86 -3.60 1.91
C ILE A 6 -2.33 -3.57 1.89
N TRP A 7 -1.72 -3.93 0.77
CA TRP A 7 -0.28 -3.86 0.55
C TRP A 7 0.04 -3.72 -0.95
N ALA A 8 1.28 -3.36 -1.26
CA ALA A 8 1.85 -3.40 -2.61
C ALA A 8 2.96 -4.47 -2.66
N GLN A 9 3.11 -5.13 -3.81
CA GLN A 9 4.13 -6.17 -4.01
C GLN A 9 4.65 -6.20 -5.45
N SER A 10 5.86 -6.72 -5.64
CA SER A 10 6.35 -7.11 -6.97
C SER A 10 5.61 -8.33 -7.51
N LEU A 11 5.82 -8.63 -8.80
CA LEU A 11 5.31 -9.85 -9.43
C LEU A 11 5.84 -11.13 -8.75
N ASP A 12 7.06 -11.07 -8.21
CA ASP A 12 7.69 -12.16 -7.47
C ASP A 12 7.32 -12.18 -5.96
N GLY A 13 6.45 -11.26 -5.52
CA GLY A 13 5.93 -11.22 -4.14
C GLY A 13 6.74 -10.39 -3.14
N VAL A 14 7.73 -9.61 -3.58
CA VAL A 14 8.52 -8.74 -2.70
C VAL A 14 7.69 -7.52 -2.28
N ILE A 15 7.56 -7.27 -0.98
CA ILE A 15 6.84 -6.11 -0.42
C ILE A 15 7.76 -4.95 0.01
N GLY A 16 9.06 -5.23 0.14
CA GLY A 16 10.08 -4.29 0.57
C GLY A 16 11.47 -4.93 0.60
N ALA A 17 12.51 -4.11 0.52
CA ALA A 17 13.92 -4.51 0.59
C ALA A 17 14.71 -3.40 1.30
N ASP A 18 15.70 -3.77 2.13
CA ASP A 18 16.58 -2.82 2.84
C ASP A 18 15.85 -1.71 3.61
N ASN A 19 14.77 -2.05 4.32
CA ASN A 19 13.87 -1.11 5.02
C ASN A 19 13.19 -0.06 4.11
N GLY A 20 13.15 -0.31 2.80
CA GLY A 20 12.52 0.55 1.81
C GLY A 20 11.62 -0.20 0.86
N ILE A 21 10.90 0.56 0.05
CA ILE A 21 10.16 0.04 -1.10
C ILE A 21 11.10 0.17 -2.31
N PRO A 22 11.46 -0.92 -3.01
CA PRO A 22 12.46 -0.90 -4.08
C PRO A 22 11.94 -0.26 -5.39
N TRP A 23 10.72 0.27 -5.38
CA TRP A 23 10.10 1.00 -6.49
C TRP A 23 9.61 2.38 -6.06
N ARG A 24 9.36 3.25 -7.05
CA ARG A 24 8.81 4.59 -6.82
C ARG A 24 7.61 4.83 -7.75
N LEU A 25 6.43 4.45 -7.27
CA LEU A 25 5.13 4.69 -7.92
C LEU A 25 4.33 5.70 -7.08
N PRO A 26 4.24 6.97 -7.49
CA PRO A 26 3.41 7.97 -6.81
C PRO A 26 1.94 7.55 -6.68
N GLU A 27 1.44 6.80 -7.66
CA GLU A 27 0.08 6.27 -7.73
C GLU A 27 -0.21 5.28 -6.59
N ASP A 28 0.76 4.44 -6.20
CA ASP A 28 0.62 3.50 -5.08
C ASP A 28 0.29 4.25 -3.79
N MET A 29 1.01 5.34 -3.52
CA MET A 29 0.80 6.13 -2.31
C MET A 29 -0.54 6.89 -2.34
N ALA A 30 -0.97 7.36 -3.52
CA ALA A 30 -2.27 8.00 -3.68
C ALA A 30 -3.41 7.00 -3.46
N HIS A 31 -3.31 5.81 -4.04
CA HIS A 31 -4.27 4.73 -3.88
C HIS A 31 -4.33 4.26 -2.42
N PHE A 32 -3.18 4.05 -1.79
CA PHE A 32 -3.10 3.65 -0.39
C PHE A 32 -3.84 4.64 0.52
N LYS A 33 -3.56 5.95 0.35
CA LYS A 33 -4.25 7.01 1.09
C LYS A 33 -5.76 6.99 0.88
N ALA A 34 -6.22 6.83 -0.37
CA ALA A 34 -7.65 6.80 -0.68
C ALA A 34 -8.34 5.58 -0.04
N THR A 35 -7.70 4.42 -0.06
CA THR A 35 -8.26 3.17 0.47
C THR A 35 -8.23 3.10 2.00
N THR A 36 -7.22 3.66 2.65
CA THR A 36 -7.14 3.69 4.13
C THR A 36 -7.84 4.88 4.76
N SER A 37 -8.15 5.93 3.98
CA SER A 37 -8.91 7.06 4.49
C SER A 37 -10.34 6.62 4.75
N VAL A 38 -10.63 6.37 6.03
CA VAL A 38 -11.98 6.45 6.55
C VAL A 38 -12.39 7.92 6.48
N THR A 39 -12.96 8.37 5.37
CA THR A 39 -13.64 9.66 5.33
C THR A 39 -14.87 9.56 6.23
N PRO A 40 -14.91 10.25 7.39
CA PRO A 40 -16.18 10.44 8.08
C PRO A 40 -16.95 11.49 7.29
N TRP A 41 -18.26 11.31 7.15
CA TRP A 41 -19.14 12.40 6.73
C TRP A 41 -19.06 13.57 7.72
#